data_AF-A0A3N5QYV6-F1
#
_entry.id   AF-A0A3N5QYV6-F1
#
_cell.length_a   1.000
_cell.length_b   1.000
_cell.length_c   1.000
_cell.angle_alpha   90.00
_cell.angle_beta   90.00
_cell.angle_gamma   90.00
#
_symmetry.space_group_name_H-M   'P 1'
#
loop_
_entity.id
_entity.type
_entity.pdbx_description
1 polymer ?
#
loop_
_entity_poly.entity_id
_entity_poly.type
_entity_poly.pdbx_seq_one_letter_code
_entity_poly.pdbx_strand_id
1 'polypeptide(L)'
;MSLRGKFEDKIKKKELEIQEYENKMKEAKAYLQALQDAIKLLPRENPVNPLKSNILRPGSNIAKTYEFLKKTGKPMHVNDILDAIGKKISNKEKISLSGSLGWYVRRKEIFSRPAPNTFGLLNTDDLEEPPEDFGIDEKNEN
;
A
#
# COMPACT_ATOMS: atom_id res chain seq x y z
N MET A 1 6.22 -61.51 -18.82
CA MET A 1 6.41 -60.60 -17.65
C MET A 1 5.44 -60.99 -16.55
N SER A 2 5.94 -61.29 -15.35
CA SER A 2 5.12 -61.62 -14.18
C SER A 2 4.30 -60.39 -13.73
N LEU A 3 3.11 -60.63 -13.17
CA LEU A 3 2.26 -59.59 -12.58
C LEU A 3 3.03 -58.74 -11.55
N ARG A 4 3.93 -59.40 -10.79
CA ARG A 4 4.84 -58.76 -9.83
C ARG A 4 5.77 -57.73 -10.48
N GLY A 5 6.36 -58.07 -11.63
CA GLY A 5 7.26 -57.15 -12.36
C GLY A 5 6.53 -55.91 -12.88
N LYS A 6 5.26 -56.05 -13.32
CA LYS A 6 4.44 -54.90 -13.72
C LYS A 6 4.12 -53.96 -12.56
N PHE A 7 3.98 -54.49 -11.33
CA PHE A 7 3.81 -53.69 -10.13
C PHE A 7 5.12 -53.02 -9.71
N GLU A 8 6.24 -53.72 -9.76
CA GLU A 8 7.57 -53.15 -9.48
C GLU A 8 7.91 -51.99 -10.43
N ASP A 9 7.58 -52.10 -11.72
CA ASP A 9 7.77 -51.00 -12.69
C ASP A 9 6.88 -49.80 -12.40
N LYS A 10 5.64 -50.04 -11.94
CA LYS A 10 4.73 -48.95 -11.52
C LYS A 10 5.20 -48.26 -10.25
N ILE A 11 5.72 -49.03 -9.29
CA ILE A 11 6.30 -48.49 -8.05
C ILE A 11 7.49 -47.59 -8.39
N LYS A 12 8.44 -48.08 -9.20
CA LYS A 12 9.59 -47.27 -9.64
C LYS A 12 9.19 -45.97 -10.33
N LYS A 13 8.18 -46.02 -11.22
CA LYS A 13 7.67 -44.80 -11.86
C LYS A 13 7.09 -43.81 -10.85
N LYS A 14 6.35 -44.29 -9.86
CA LYS A 14 5.78 -43.42 -8.81
C LYS A 14 6.84 -42.88 -7.86
N GLU A 15 7.87 -43.63 -7.54
CA GLU A 15 9.02 -43.15 -6.77
C GLU A 15 9.76 -42.01 -7.49
N LEU A 16 9.96 -42.14 -8.81
CA LEU A 16 10.56 -41.06 -9.62
C LEU A 16 9.67 -39.81 -9.66
N GLU A 17 8.35 -39.97 -9.86
CA GLU A 17 7.41 -38.84 -9.79
C GLU A 17 7.47 -38.14 -8.43
N ILE A 18 7.54 -38.90 -7.33
CA ILE A 18 7.66 -38.32 -5.98
C ILE A 18 8.95 -37.50 -5.87
N GLN A 19 10.09 -38.02 -6.33
CA GLN A 19 11.35 -37.29 -6.31
C GLN A 19 11.31 -36.00 -7.13
N GLU A 20 10.66 -36.01 -8.29
CA GLU A 20 10.48 -34.79 -9.09
C GLU A 20 9.62 -33.75 -8.34
N TYR A 21 8.53 -34.17 -7.70
CA TYR A 21 7.71 -33.26 -6.91
C TYR A 21 8.45 -32.70 -5.70
N GLU A 22 9.28 -33.52 -5.03
CA GLU A 22 10.12 -33.06 -3.92
C GLU A 22 11.15 -32.01 -4.38
N ASN A 23 11.76 -32.20 -5.54
CA ASN A 23 12.68 -31.21 -6.12
C ASN A 23 11.97 -29.89 -6.44
N LYS A 24 10.79 -29.95 -7.08
CA LYS A 24 9.96 -28.75 -7.33
C LYS A 24 9.57 -28.05 -6.02
N MET A 25 9.23 -28.82 -4.99
CA MET A 25 8.90 -28.27 -3.67
C MET A 25 10.09 -27.56 -3.04
N LYS A 26 11.30 -28.09 -3.21
CA LYS A 26 12.55 -27.48 -2.73
C LYS A 26 12.85 -26.17 -3.47
N GLU A 27 12.69 -26.15 -4.80
CA GLU A 27 12.86 -24.95 -5.61
C GLU A 27 11.87 -23.85 -5.21
N ALA A 28 10.58 -24.19 -5.07
CA ALA A 28 9.54 -23.25 -4.65
C ALA A 28 9.81 -22.67 -3.26
N LYS A 29 10.31 -23.48 -2.32
CA LYS A 29 10.71 -23.01 -0.99
C LYS A 29 11.90 -22.05 -1.05
N ALA A 30 12.91 -22.35 -1.88
CA ALA A 30 14.07 -21.48 -2.06
C ALA A 30 13.65 -20.13 -2.69
N TYR A 31 12.76 -20.17 -3.67
CA TYR A 31 12.19 -18.97 -4.29
C TYR A 31 11.40 -18.11 -3.27
N LEU A 32 10.54 -18.74 -2.47
CA LEU A 32 9.79 -18.06 -1.41
C LEU A 32 10.74 -17.40 -0.39
N GLN A 33 11.81 -18.09 -0.01
CA GLN A 33 12.83 -17.53 0.88
C GLN A 33 13.50 -16.29 0.26
N ALA A 34 13.88 -16.37 -1.01
CA ALA A 34 14.49 -15.24 -1.72
C ALA A 34 13.55 -14.03 -1.79
N LEU A 35 12.25 -14.25 -2.05
CA LEU A 35 11.25 -13.18 -2.03
C LEU A 35 11.09 -12.56 -0.63
N GLN A 36 11.04 -13.39 0.42
CA GLN A 36 10.98 -12.88 1.80
C GLN A 36 12.20 -12.04 2.16
N ASP A 37 13.39 -12.43 1.70
CA ASP A 37 14.62 -11.69 1.95
C ASP A 37 14.70 -10.41 1.10
N ALA A 38 14.19 -10.43 -0.13
CA ALA A 38 14.04 -9.24 -0.95
C ALA A 38 13.11 -8.20 -0.28
N ILE A 39 11.96 -8.64 0.26
CA ILE A 39 11.03 -7.76 0.99
C ILE A 39 11.70 -7.10 2.20
N LYS A 40 12.63 -7.78 2.88
CA LYS A 40 13.36 -7.18 4.01
C LYS A 40 14.34 -6.10 3.58
N LEU A 41 14.88 -6.19 2.37
CA LEU A 41 15.82 -5.22 1.79
C LEU A 41 15.12 -4.01 1.19
N LEU A 42 13.86 -4.16 0.80
CA LEU A 42 13.06 -3.02 0.35
C LEU A 42 12.88 -2.03 1.51
N PRO A 43 12.98 -0.72 1.26
CA PRO A 43 12.58 0.26 2.25
C PRO A 43 11.15 -0.05 2.66
N ARG A 44 10.86 0.01 3.97
CA ARG A 44 9.47 -0.07 4.42
C ARG A 44 8.74 1.08 3.75
N GLU A 45 7.97 0.78 2.70
CA GLU A 45 6.88 1.63 2.30
C GLU A 45 6.06 1.76 3.58
N ASN A 46 6.09 2.95 4.19
CA ASN A 46 5.02 3.29 5.12
C ASN A 46 3.78 3.03 4.30
N PRO A 47 2.98 2.00 4.62
CA PRO A 47 1.84 1.70 3.78
C PRO A 47 1.02 2.99 3.84
N VAL A 48 0.96 3.67 2.71
CA VAL A 48 -0.17 4.53 2.40
C VAL A 48 -1.30 3.51 2.40
N ASN A 49 -1.87 3.32 3.58
CA ASN A 49 -2.96 2.41 3.79
C ASN A 49 -4.17 3.31 3.57
N PRO A 50 -4.73 3.39 2.35
CA PRO A 50 -5.94 4.18 2.10
C PRO A 50 -7.10 3.70 2.98
N LEU A 51 -6.99 2.52 3.60
CA LEU A 51 -7.95 1.91 4.51
C LEU A 51 -7.66 2.15 6.01
N LYS A 52 -6.57 2.87 6.38
CA LYS A 52 -6.43 3.47 7.73
C LYS A 52 -7.06 4.86 7.81
N SER A 53 -8.15 5.07 7.08
CA SER A 53 -9.07 6.20 7.27
C SER A 53 -9.76 6.22 8.66
N ASN A 54 -9.39 5.32 9.58
CA ASN A 54 -10.10 5.08 10.83
C ASN A 54 -9.41 5.56 12.12
N ILE A 55 -8.49 6.53 12.07
CA ILE A 55 -7.89 7.08 13.32
C ILE A 55 -7.89 8.62 13.36
N LEU A 56 -8.81 9.28 12.67
CA LEU A 56 -9.12 10.66 13.03
C LEU A 56 -10.02 10.63 14.27
N ARG A 57 -9.47 11.03 15.42
CA ARG A 57 -10.26 11.13 16.66
C ARG A 57 -11.50 12.00 16.40
N PRO A 58 -12.72 11.51 16.65
CA PRO A 58 -13.93 12.27 16.38
C PRO A 58 -13.91 13.59 17.16
N GLY A 59 -14.33 14.67 16.50
CA GLY A 59 -14.30 16.03 17.05
C GLY A 59 -12.93 16.72 17.08
N SER A 60 -11.85 16.06 16.65
CA SER A 60 -10.54 16.72 16.50
C SER A 60 -10.56 17.79 15.40
N ASN A 61 -9.66 18.77 15.50
CA ASN A 61 -9.50 19.79 14.45
C ASN A 61 -9.19 19.15 13.07
N ILE A 62 -8.50 18.00 13.08
CA ILE A 62 -8.10 17.27 11.87
C ILE A 62 -9.32 16.60 11.23
N ALA A 63 -10.18 15.96 12.01
CA ALA A 63 -11.44 15.40 11.54
C ALA A 63 -12.35 16.48 10.92
N LYS A 64 -12.50 17.62 11.59
CA LYS A 64 -13.27 18.76 11.08
C LYS A 64 -12.69 19.34 9.78
N THR A 65 -11.36 19.42 9.71
CA THR A 65 -10.66 19.86 8.50
C THR A 65 -10.90 18.91 7.33
N TYR A 66 -10.84 17.60 7.59
CA TYR A 66 -11.13 16.58 6.59
C TYR A 66 -12.57 16.70 6.05
N GLU A 67 -13.56 16.81 6.94
CA GLU A 67 -14.96 17.00 6.55
C GLU A 67 -15.16 18.28 5.74
N PHE A 68 -14.52 19.38 6.15
CA PHE A 68 -14.58 20.64 5.44
C PHE A 68 -13.99 20.54 4.02
N LEU A 69 -12.76 20.02 3.90
CA LEU A 69 -12.10 19.86 2.59
C LEU A 69 -12.82 18.85 1.69
N LYS A 70 -13.43 17.82 2.28
CA LYS A 70 -14.27 16.85 1.55
C LYS A 70 -15.54 17.52 1.02
N LYS A 71 -16.13 18.44 1.78
CA LYS A 71 -17.31 19.20 1.37
C LYS A 71 -17.00 20.24 0.30
N THR A 72 -15.85 20.91 0.37
CA THR A 72 -15.45 21.91 -0.63
C THR A 72 -14.89 21.29 -1.92
N GLY A 73 -14.27 20.11 -1.82
CA GLY A 73 -13.66 19.40 -2.94
C GLY A 73 -12.47 20.14 -3.57
N LYS A 74 -11.93 21.17 -2.89
CA LYS A 74 -10.82 22.01 -3.39
C LYS A 74 -9.81 22.28 -2.28
N PRO A 75 -8.52 22.44 -2.62
CA PRO A 75 -7.52 22.90 -1.66
C PRO A 75 -7.87 24.30 -1.14
N MET A 76 -7.78 24.50 0.18
CA MET A 76 -8.12 25.75 0.86
C MET A 76 -6.93 26.29 1.65
N HIS A 77 -6.87 27.62 1.80
CA HIS A 77 -5.84 28.25 2.62
C HIS A 77 -6.08 28.00 4.10
N VAL A 78 -5.02 27.92 4.92
CA VAL A 78 -5.09 27.57 6.35
C VAL A 78 -5.98 28.53 7.15
N ASN A 79 -6.10 29.79 6.73
CA ASN A 79 -6.98 30.76 7.36
C ASN A 79 -8.45 30.39 7.18
N ASP A 80 -8.83 29.99 5.96
CA ASP A 80 -10.20 29.63 5.61
C ASP A 80 -10.60 28.32 6.28
N ILE A 81 -9.64 27.39 6.39
CA ILE A 81 -9.82 26.15 7.15
C ILE A 81 -10.05 26.46 8.64
N LEU A 82 -9.26 27.35 9.24
CA LEU A 82 -9.41 27.73 10.65
C LEU A 82 -10.78 28.37 10.91
N ASP A 83 -11.22 29.26 10.02
CA ASP A 83 -12.53 29.90 10.11
C ASP A 83 -13.66 28.87 10.01
N ALA A 84 -13.57 27.96 9.04
CA ALA A 84 -14.55 26.90 8.82
C ALA A 84 -14.67 25.90 9.98
N ILE A 85 -13.59 25.61 10.70
CA ILE A 85 -13.61 24.71 11.87
C ILE A 85 -13.93 25.45 13.19
N GLY A 86 -14.27 26.74 13.13
CA GLY A 86 -14.66 27.57 14.26
C GLY A 86 -13.50 27.98 15.17
N LYS A 87 -12.29 28.14 14.61
CA LYS A 87 -11.08 28.55 15.34
C LYS A 87 -10.71 29.99 15.00
N LYS A 88 -10.18 30.70 16.00
CA LYS A 88 -9.68 32.06 15.79
C LYS A 88 -8.47 32.04 14.85
N ILE A 89 -8.47 32.92 13.86
CA ILE A 89 -7.31 33.14 12.99
C ILE A 89 -6.22 33.85 13.79
N SER A 90 -5.26 33.06 14.28
CA SER A 90 -4.09 33.52 15.04
C SER A 90 -2.84 32.80 14.57
N ASN A 91 -1.67 33.45 14.62
CA ASN A 91 -0.39 32.82 14.25
C ASN A 91 -0.16 31.51 15.02
N LYS A 92 -0.54 31.45 16.30
CA LYS A 92 -0.42 30.23 17.11
C LYS A 92 -1.28 29.07 16.57
N GLU A 93 -2.54 29.36 16.21
CA GLU A 93 -3.47 28.36 15.67
C GLU A 93 -3.06 27.91 14.27
N LYS A 94 -2.57 28.84 13.43
CA LYS A 94 -2.03 28.52 12.09
C LYS A 94 -0.85 27.57 12.17
N ILE A 95 0.11 27.84 13.06
CA ILE A 95 1.29 26.99 13.26
C ILE A 95 0.85 25.61 13.77
N SER A 96 -0.04 25.56 14.74
CA SER A 96 -0.58 24.30 15.31
C SER A 96 -1.29 23.44 14.27
N LEU A 97 -2.21 24.04 13.49
CA LEU A 97 -2.96 23.33 12.46
C LEU A 97 -2.05 22.91 11.30
N SER A 98 -1.18 23.80 10.82
CA SER A 98 -0.24 23.50 9.74
C SER A 98 0.76 22.41 10.11
N GLY A 99 1.23 22.38 11.37
CA GLY A 99 2.09 21.33 11.89
C GLY A 99 1.37 19.98 11.92
N SER A 100 0.13 19.99 12.41
CA SER A 100 -0.72 18.80 12.47
C SER A 100 -1.03 18.24 11.08
N LEU A 101 -1.48 19.07 10.15
CA LEU A 101 -1.75 18.68 8.76
C LEU A 101 -0.46 18.25 8.04
N GLY A 102 0.63 18.97 8.25
CA GLY A 102 1.94 18.69 7.66
C GLY A 102 2.48 17.30 7.99
N TRP A 103 2.15 16.75 9.17
CA TRP A 103 2.50 15.38 9.54
C TRP A 103 1.87 14.34 8.60
N TYR A 104 0.59 14.50 8.28
CA TYR A 104 -0.14 13.62 7.35
C TYR A 104 0.29 13.84 5.89
N VAL A 105 0.59 15.09 5.51
CA VAL A 105 1.10 15.42 4.16
C VAL A 105 2.43 14.73 3.89
N ARG A 106 3.37 14.76 4.84
CA ARG A 106 4.68 14.09 4.69
C ARG A 106 4.57 12.58 4.54
N ARG A 107 3.51 11.97 5.10
CA ARG A 107 3.23 10.54 5.02
C ARG A 107 2.40 10.16 3.79
N LYS A 108 1.99 11.13 2.95
CA LYS A 108 1.11 10.93 1.80
C LYS A 108 -0.15 10.10 2.17
N GLU A 109 -0.78 10.41 3.31
CA GLU A 109 -1.93 9.64 3.78
C GLU A 109 -3.28 10.25 3.36
N ILE A 110 -3.66 11.38 3.96
CA ILE A 110 -5.02 11.94 3.85
C ILE A 110 -5.01 13.33 3.21
N PHE A 111 -3.99 14.13 3.51
CA PHE A 111 -3.91 15.53 3.09
C PHE A 111 -2.79 15.74 2.08
N SER A 112 -3.00 16.67 1.17
CA SER A 112 -2.01 17.19 0.23
C SER A 112 -1.71 18.66 0.53
N ARG A 113 -0.53 19.14 0.12
CA ARG A 113 -0.14 20.56 0.24
C ARG A 113 0.32 21.09 -1.12
N PRO A 114 -0.62 21.49 -2.00
CA PRO A 114 -0.28 21.95 -3.35
C PRO A 114 0.45 23.30 -3.35
N ALA A 115 0.30 24.13 -2.30
CA ALA A 115 0.93 25.44 -2.22
C ALA A 115 1.25 25.83 -0.76
N PRO A 116 2.08 26.87 -0.52
CA PRO A 116 2.30 27.41 0.81
C PRO A 116 0.97 27.75 1.50
N ASN A 117 0.83 27.32 2.76
CA ASN A 117 -0.37 27.54 3.58
C ASN A 117 -1.69 27.07 2.95
N THR A 118 -1.64 26.17 1.97
CA THR A 118 -2.83 25.67 1.25
C THR A 118 -2.85 24.16 1.36
N PHE A 119 -3.97 23.60 1.82
CA PHE A 119 -4.12 22.17 2.08
C PHE A 119 -5.34 21.62 1.33
N GLY A 120 -5.17 20.46 0.73
CA GLY A 120 -6.23 19.70 0.06
C GLY A 120 -6.31 18.27 0.59
N LEU A 121 -7.20 17.48 0.02
CA LEU A 121 -7.18 16.02 0.19
C LEU A 121 -6.21 15.41 -0.82
N LEU A 122 -5.64 14.26 -0.47
CA LEU A 122 -4.88 13.46 -1.42
C LEU A 122 -5.87 12.80 -2.38
N ASN A 123 -5.70 12.99 -3.69
CA ASN A 123 -6.50 12.30 -4.69
C ASN A 123 -6.03 10.85 -4.75
N THR A 124 -6.93 9.90 -4.52
CA THR A 124 -6.66 8.47 -4.70
C THR A 124 -6.40 8.08 -6.15
N ASP A 125 -6.74 8.97 -7.10
CA ASP A 125 -6.59 8.74 -8.54
C ASP A 125 -5.12 8.87 -9.01
N ASP A 126 -4.22 9.37 -8.16
CA ASP A 126 -2.76 9.43 -8.44
C ASP A 126 -2.03 8.15 -8.01
N LEU A 127 -2.75 7.11 -7.56
CA LEU A 127 -2.20 5.77 -7.46
C LEU A 127 -2.13 5.22 -8.89
N GLU A 128 -0.99 5.45 -9.54
CA GLU A 128 -0.66 4.84 -10.83
C GLU A 128 -1.06 3.36 -10.78
N GLU A 129 -2.14 3.01 -11.49
CA GLU A 129 -2.49 1.62 -11.70
C GLU A 129 -1.23 0.95 -12.26
N PRO A 130 -0.83 -0.22 -11.71
CA PRO A 130 0.32 -0.92 -12.23
C PRO A 130 0.13 -1.09 -13.74
N PRO A 131 1.17 -0.86 -14.57
CA PRO A 131 1.08 -0.98 -16.01
C PRO A 131 0.40 -2.29 -16.41
N GLU A 132 -0.33 -2.31 -17.53
CA GLU A 132 -1.05 -3.52 -17.98
C GLU A 132 -0.14 -4.76 -18.09
N ASP A 133 1.17 -4.55 -18.24
CA ASP A 133 2.21 -5.57 -18.35
C ASP A 133 2.86 -5.99 -17.01
N PHE A 134 2.38 -5.46 -15.87
CA PHE A 134 2.95 -5.78 -14.56
C PHE A 134 2.65 -7.23 -14.16
N GLY A 135 3.65 -8.09 -14.28
CA GLY A 135 3.57 -9.51 -13.90
C GLY A 135 3.28 -10.45 -15.08
N ILE A 136 3.31 -9.97 -16.32
CA ILE A 136 3.32 -10.84 -17.49
C ILE A 136 4.78 -11.23 -17.75
N ASP A 137 5.16 -12.42 -17.29
CA ASP A 137 6.42 -13.01 -17.74
C ASP A 137 6.27 -13.31 -19.25
N GLU A 138 6.90 -12.50 -20.10
CA GLU A 138 7.14 -12.82 -21.51
C GLU A 138 8.07 -14.05 -21.61
N LYS A 139 7.51 -15.22 -21.35
CA LYS A 139 8.06 -16.50 -21.77
C LYS A 139 6.95 -17.41 -22.23
N ASN A 140 6.51 -17.20 -23.46
CA ASN A 140 6.04 -18.29 -24.30
C ASN A 140 6.33 -18.00 -25.77
N GLU A 141 6.91 -19.03 -26.42
CA GLU A 141 7.05 -19.26 -27.87
C GLU A 141 8.21 -18.51 -28.56
N ASN A 142 9.24 -19.17 -29.11
CA ASN A 142 9.31 -20.46 -29.81
C ASN A 142 10.55 -21.29 -29.45
#